data_AF-A0A7S3P5Z2-F1
#
_entry.id   AF-A0A7S3P5Z2-F1
#
_cell.length_a   1.000
_cell.length_b   1.000
_cell.length_c   1.000
_cell.angle_alpha   90.00
_cell.angle_beta   90.00
_cell.angle_gamma   90.00
#
_symmetry.space_group_name_H-M   'P 1'
#
loop_
_entity.id
_entity.type
_entity.pdbx_description
1 polymer ?
#
loop_
_entity_poly.entity_id
_entity_poly.type
_entity_poly.pdbx_seq_one_letter_code
_entity_poly.pdbx_strand_id
1 'polypeptide(L)'
;GEARLTSLAETAKKAMTKQGYEEKDIIIERFINMRYDGTDNSIMVQESSERTFQDAFISLYMREFGFTLSNRDILIDDYRVRAVVAGESPPMEASPTPLGAPTPDDTTRAFFEDEWREVPIFKSDNLKPGHEIEGPAIIIQPISTVIIEMYCKAFITANKDIDITVGGKPKAVEAENEEIKEDPVQLSIFAHRFMGIAEQMGRTLQ
;
A
#
# COMPACT_ATOMS: atom_id res chain seq x y z
N GLY A 1 0.16 -14.10 -31.12
CA GLY A 1 0.47 -13.31 -29.91
C GLY A 1 1.62 -12.37 -30.15
N GLU A 2 2.81 -12.91 -30.39
CA GLU A 2 4.07 -12.15 -30.46
C GLU A 2 4.07 -10.98 -31.46
N ALA A 3 3.59 -11.19 -32.69
CA ALA A 3 3.49 -10.12 -33.68
C ALA A 3 2.62 -8.93 -33.23
N ARG A 4 1.56 -9.17 -32.44
CA ARG A 4 0.72 -8.09 -31.88
C ARG A 4 1.47 -7.30 -30.81
N LEU A 5 2.17 -7.99 -29.91
CA LEU A 5 3.00 -7.36 -28.89
C LEU A 5 4.13 -6.53 -29.50
N THR A 6 4.77 -7.02 -30.56
CA THR A 6 5.80 -6.28 -31.29
C THR A 6 5.23 -5.02 -31.94
N SER A 7 4.08 -5.11 -32.61
CA SER A 7 3.41 -3.95 -33.22
C SER A 7 3.01 -2.89 -32.20
N LEU A 8 2.48 -3.31 -31.04
CA LEU A 8 2.15 -2.41 -29.93
C LEU A 8 3.41 -1.76 -29.33
N ALA A 9 4.49 -2.53 -29.18
CA ALA A 9 5.78 -2.01 -28.69
C ALA A 9 6.36 -0.95 -29.62
N GLU A 10 6.34 -1.18 -30.93
CA GLU A 10 6.78 -0.17 -31.91
C GLU A 10 5.92 1.09 -31.86
N THR A 11 4.59 0.93 -31.72
CA THR A 11 3.66 2.06 -31.62
C THR A 11 3.92 2.88 -30.36
N ALA A 12 4.10 2.22 -29.21
CA ALA A 12 4.42 2.87 -27.95
C ALA A 12 5.79 3.59 -28.00
N LYS A 13 6.80 2.94 -28.59
CA LYS A 13 8.14 3.53 -28.78
C LYS A 13 8.08 4.77 -29.66
N LYS A 14 7.37 4.72 -30.79
CA LYS A 14 7.17 5.87 -31.69
C LYS A 14 6.44 7.04 -31.00
N ALA A 15 5.48 6.74 -30.12
CA ALA A 15 4.79 7.77 -29.36
C ALA A 15 5.73 8.49 -28.38
N MET A 16 6.65 7.77 -27.73
CA MET A 16 7.64 8.34 -26.82
C MET A 16 8.72 9.12 -27.56
N THR A 17 9.23 8.63 -28.69
CA THR A 17 10.22 9.38 -29.50
C THR A 17 9.63 10.66 -30.07
N LYS A 18 8.34 10.68 -30.41
CA LYS A 18 7.62 11.91 -30.80
C LYS A 18 7.56 12.96 -29.68
N GLN A 19 7.65 12.55 -28.42
CA GLN A 19 7.75 13.45 -27.27
C GLN A 19 9.19 13.94 -27.00
N GLY A 20 10.17 13.45 -27.77
CA GLY A 20 11.57 13.89 -27.68
C GLY A 20 12.48 12.97 -26.85
N TYR A 21 11.99 11.82 -26.39
CA TYR A 21 12.81 10.85 -25.67
C TYR A 21 13.69 10.02 -26.63
N GLU A 22 14.94 9.75 -26.24
CA GLU A 22 15.82 8.88 -27.01
C GLU A 22 15.42 7.41 -26.86
N GLU A 23 15.61 6.62 -27.92
CA GLU A 23 15.23 5.21 -27.93
C GLU A 23 15.92 4.36 -26.85
N LYS A 24 17.10 4.76 -26.41
CA LYS A 24 17.89 4.09 -25.38
C LYS A 24 17.31 4.25 -23.98
N ASP A 25 16.55 5.32 -23.75
CA ASP A 25 15.99 5.66 -22.44
C ASP A 25 14.56 5.09 -22.26
N ILE A 26 14.00 4.52 -23.33
CA ILE A 26 12.65 3.93 -23.35
C ILE A 26 12.75 2.43 -23.02
N ILE A 27 12.19 2.06 -21.87
CA ILE A 27 12.00 0.68 -21.43
C ILE A 27 10.62 0.21 -21.91
N ILE A 28 10.58 -0.94 -22.57
CA ILE A 28 9.33 -1.56 -23.03
C ILE A 28 8.99 -2.74 -22.13
N GLU A 29 7.80 -2.70 -21.55
CA GLU A 29 7.24 -3.78 -20.75
C GLU A 29 6.04 -4.37 -21.47
N ARG A 30 6.00 -5.70 -21.61
CA ARG A 30 4.93 -6.42 -22.31
C ARG A 30 4.09 -7.21 -21.32
N PHE A 31 2.78 -7.18 -21.52
CA PHE A 31 1.81 -7.84 -20.66
C PHE A 31 0.75 -8.55 -21.50
N ILE A 32 0.22 -9.63 -20.94
CA ILE A 32 -0.94 -10.35 -21.47
C ILE A 32 -1.96 -10.45 -20.33
N ASN A 33 -3.20 -10.05 -20.60
CA ASN A 33 -4.30 -10.29 -19.67
C ASN A 33 -4.88 -11.66 -19.97
N MET A 34 -4.85 -12.52 -18.96
CA MET A 34 -5.22 -13.94 -19.08
C MET A 34 -6.30 -14.29 -18.05
N ARG A 35 -7.20 -15.21 -18.39
CA ARG A 35 -8.21 -15.75 -17.48
C ARG A 35 -8.46 -17.22 -17.77
N TYR A 36 -9.08 -17.92 -16.82
CA TYR A 36 -9.60 -19.26 -17.11
C TYR A 36 -10.89 -19.15 -17.91
N ASP A 37 -11.13 -20.10 -18.81
CA ASP A 37 -12.41 -20.21 -19.50
C ASP A 37 -13.58 -20.33 -18.51
N GLY A 38 -14.69 -19.67 -18.81
CA GLY A 38 -15.84 -19.56 -17.91
C GLY A 38 -15.57 -18.81 -16.60
N THR A 39 -14.57 -17.93 -16.56
CA THR A 39 -14.37 -16.94 -15.47
C THR A 39 -14.43 -15.54 -16.05
N ASP A 40 -14.79 -14.53 -15.25
CA ASP A 40 -14.91 -13.13 -15.71
C ASP A 40 -13.72 -12.26 -15.31
N ASN A 41 -12.77 -12.79 -14.54
CA ASN A 41 -11.67 -12.00 -14.00
C ASN A 41 -10.34 -12.32 -14.69
N SER A 42 -9.78 -11.32 -15.36
CA SER A 42 -8.50 -11.41 -16.07
C SER A 42 -7.36 -10.88 -15.21
N ILE A 43 -6.28 -11.65 -15.13
CA ILE A 43 -5.04 -11.29 -14.43
C ILE A 43 -4.04 -10.77 -15.46
N MET A 44 -3.45 -9.62 -15.17
CA MET A 44 -2.35 -9.06 -15.96
C MET A 44 -1.04 -9.79 -15.65
N VAL A 45 -0.46 -10.41 -16.67
CA VAL A 45 0.79 -11.16 -16.56
C VAL A 45 1.88 -10.45 -17.35
N GLN A 46 2.96 -10.07 -16.67
CA GLN A 46 4.12 -9.45 -17.31
C GLN A 46 5.02 -10.51 -17.96
N GLU A 47 5.58 -10.18 -19.12
CA GLU A 47 6.60 -11.01 -19.77
C GLU A 47 7.84 -11.14 -18.87
N SER A 48 8.35 -12.36 -18.75
CA SER A 48 9.56 -12.67 -18.00
C SER A 48 10.44 -13.64 -18.80
N SER A 49 11.75 -13.51 -18.66
CA SER A 49 12.71 -14.45 -19.24
C SER A 49 12.74 -15.80 -18.53
N GLU A 50 12.24 -15.87 -17.29
CA GLU A 50 12.36 -17.05 -16.43
C GLU A 50 11.16 -18.00 -16.52
N ARG A 51 9.99 -17.48 -16.91
CA ARG A 51 8.73 -18.24 -16.88
C ARG A 51 7.88 -17.92 -18.09
N THR A 52 7.12 -18.92 -18.53
CA THR A 52 6.08 -18.70 -19.53
C THR A 52 4.94 -17.86 -18.95
N PHE A 53 4.20 -17.17 -19.82
CA PHE A 53 2.98 -16.45 -19.42
C PHE A 53 1.99 -17.37 -18.69
N GLN A 54 1.90 -18.64 -19.11
CA GLN A 54 1.03 -19.62 -18.49
C GLN A 54 1.44 -19.94 -17.05
N ASP A 55 2.71 -20.22 -16.80
CA ASP A 55 3.19 -20.53 -15.44
C ASP A 55 3.09 -19.33 -14.50
N ALA A 56 3.37 -18.14 -15.04
CA ALA A 56 3.21 -16.88 -14.33
C ALA A 56 1.74 -16.61 -14.00
N PHE A 57 0.82 -16.84 -14.94
CA PHE A 57 -0.62 -16.76 -14.70
C PHE A 57 -1.07 -17.70 -13.57
N ILE A 58 -0.71 -18.98 -13.63
CA ILE A 58 -1.10 -19.98 -12.62
C ILE A 58 -0.57 -19.57 -11.24
N SER A 59 0.67 -19.09 -11.16
CA SER A 59 1.28 -18.63 -9.91
C SER A 59 0.57 -17.40 -9.35
N LEU A 60 0.24 -16.42 -10.21
CA LEU A 60 -0.48 -15.21 -9.82
C LEU A 60 -1.91 -15.53 -9.38
N TYR A 61 -2.60 -16.41 -10.11
CA TYR A 61 -3.96 -16.85 -9.79
C TYR A 61 -3.99 -17.57 -8.44
N MET A 62 -3.05 -18.48 -8.18
CA MET A 62 -2.92 -19.14 -6.88
C MET A 62 -2.66 -18.15 -5.75
N ARG A 63 -1.82 -17.12 -5.99
CA ARG A 63 -1.55 -16.08 -5.00
C ARG A 63 -2.79 -15.23 -4.70
N GLU A 64 -3.56 -14.88 -5.72
CA GLU A 64 -4.71 -13.98 -5.61
C GLU A 64 -5.94 -14.69 -5.02
N PHE A 65 -6.21 -15.93 -5.45
CA PHE A 65 -7.45 -16.65 -5.11
C PHE A 65 -7.25 -17.85 -4.20
N GLY A 66 -6.01 -18.31 -3.98
CA GLY A 66 -5.70 -19.44 -3.10
C GLY A 66 -6.00 -20.83 -3.68
N PHE A 67 -6.40 -20.93 -4.95
CA PHE A 67 -6.65 -22.19 -5.66
C PHE A 67 -6.35 -22.04 -7.15
N THR A 68 -6.31 -23.15 -7.89
CA THR A 68 -6.20 -23.15 -9.36
C THR A 68 -7.34 -23.98 -9.95
N LEU A 69 -7.75 -23.65 -11.19
CA LEU A 69 -8.78 -24.40 -11.90
C LEU A 69 -8.13 -25.43 -12.81
N SER A 70 -8.00 -26.65 -12.32
CA SER A 70 -7.55 -27.80 -13.11
C SER A 70 -8.55 -28.08 -14.25
N ASN A 71 -8.04 -28.40 -15.44
CA ASN A 71 -8.84 -28.74 -16.63
C ASN A 71 -9.66 -27.59 -17.23
N ARG A 72 -9.22 -26.35 -17.07
CA ARG A 72 -9.75 -25.22 -17.83
C ARG A 72 -8.70 -24.62 -18.73
N ASP A 73 -9.10 -24.27 -19.94
CA ASP A 73 -8.24 -23.55 -20.86
C ASP A 73 -7.97 -22.14 -20.30
N ILE A 74 -6.78 -21.64 -20.59
CA ILE A 74 -6.41 -20.27 -20.25
C ILE A 74 -6.59 -19.44 -21.52
N LEU A 75 -7.51 -18.48 -21.43
CA LEU A 75 -7.82 -17.55 -22.51
C LEU A 75 -7.00 -16.28 -22.37
N ILE A 76 -6.62 -15.72 -23.52
CA ILE A 76 -6.01 -14.39 -23.61
C ILE A 76 -7.10 -13.42 -24.02
N ASP A 77 -7.42 -12.45 -23.16
CA ASP A 77 -8.40 -11.42 -23.48
C ASP A 77 -7.77 -10.29 -24.28
N ASP A 78 -6.60 -9.80 -23.85
CA ASP A 78 -5.90 -8.72 -24.54
C ASP A 78 -4.37 -8.73 -24.36
N TYR A 79 -3.73 -7.92 -25.21
CA TYR A 79 -2.30 -7.67 -25.21
C TYR A 79 -2.05 -6.22 -24.83
N ARG A 80 -1.14 -5.99 -23.88
CA ARG A 80 -0.82 -4.65 -23.39
C ARG A 80 0.68 -4.43 -23.43
N VAL A 81 1.09 -3.24 -23.85
CA VAL A 81 2.49 -2.80 -23.82
C VAL A 81 2.57 -1.46 -23.10
N ARG A 82 3.56 -1.31 -22.24
CA ARG A 82 3.89 -0.06 -21.56
C ARG A 82 5.27 0.38 -22.02
N ALA A 83 5.39 1.65 -22.39
CA ALA A 83 6.67 2.31 -22.60
C ALA A 83 6.93 3.23 -21.41
N VAL A 84 8.08 3.08 -20.77
CA VAL A 84 8.47 3.81 -19.56
C VAL A 84 9.80 4.49 -19.84
N VAL A 85 9.90 5.76 -19.46
CA VAL A 85 11.18 6.47 -19.38
C VAL A 85 11.39 6.80 -17.91
N ALA A 86 12.56 6.48 -17.38
CA ALA A 86 12.88 6.80 -16.00
C ALA A 86 12.90 8.34 -15.83
N GLY A 87 12.02 8.85 -14.98
CA GLY A 87 12.09 10.24 -14.54
C GLY A 87 13.23 10.43 -13.55
N GLU A 88 13.61 11.69 -13.33
CA GLU A 88 14.46 12.03 -12.20
C GLU A 88 13.66 11.85 -10.91
N SER A 89 14.04 10.89 -10.09
CA SER A 89 13.58 10.82 -8.71
C SER A 89 14.41 11.79 -7.88
N PRO A 90 13.80 12.62 -7.02
CA PRO A 90 14.57 13.42 -6.07
C PRO A 90 15.46 12.48 -5.24
N PRO A 91 16.73 12.86 -4.99
CA PRO A 91 17.61 12.04 -4.18
C PRO A 91 17.00 11.82 -2.80
N MET A 92 17.05 10.59 -2.31
CA MET A 92 16.67 10.30 -0.93
C MET A 92 17.74 10.91 -0.01
N GLU A 93 17.38 11.95 0.73
CA GLU A 93 18.30 12.56 1.68
C GLU A 93 18.62 11.58 2.81
N ALA A 94 19.88 11.60 3.28
CA ALA A 94 20.30 10.75 4.37
C ALA A 94 19.54 11.09 5.66
N SER A 95 19.19 10.08 6.45
CA SER A 95 18.54 10.29 7.75
C SER A 95 19.40 11.22 8.62
N PRO A 96 18.83 12.31 9.16
CA PRO A 96 19.58 13.26 9.98
C PRO A 96 20.00 12.60 11.30
N THR A 97 21.10 13.07 11.87
CA THR A 97 21.50 12.65 13.22
C THR A 97 20.44 13.11 14.24
N PRO A 98 20.03 12.25 15.19
CA PRO A 98 19.09 12.66 16.23
C PRO A 98 19.61 13.85 17.02
N LEU A 99 18.83 14.93 17.02
CA LEU A 99 19.07 16.14 17.80
C LEU A 99 18.42 16.07 19.19
N GLY A 100 17.55 15.08 19.42
CA GLY A 100 16.77 14.93 20.64
C GLY A 100 15.50 15.80 20.64
N ALA A 101 14.96 16.03 21.84
CA ALA A 101 13.70 16.75 22.02
C ALA A 101 13.84 18.26 21.71
N PRO A 102 13.00 18.83 20.84
CA PRO A 102 12.95 20.27 20.63
C PRO A 102 12.36 21.00 21.85
N THR A 103 12.64 22.29 21.95
CA THR A 103 11.94 23.18 22.89
C THR A 103 10.51 23.42 22.42
N PRO A 104 9.49 23.19 23.28
CA PRO A 104 8.10 23.51 22.95
C PRO A 104 7.92 25.00 22.65
N ASP A 105 7.07 25.32 21.68
CA ASP A 105 6.67 26.69 21.35
C ASP A 105 5.60 27.22 22.31
N ASP A 106 4.75 26.32 22.79
CA ASP A 106 3.66 26.60 23.72
C ASP A 106 3.27 25.31 24.47
N THR A 107 2.38 25.42 25.46
CA THR A 107 1.73 24.28 26.10
C THR A 107 0.21 24.49 26.13
N THR A 108 -0.55 23.41 26.02
CA THR A 108 -2.02 23.47 26.14
C THR A 108 -2.56 22.28 26.91
N ARG A 109 -3.78 22.39 27.42
CA ARG A 109 -4.48 21.24 27.98
C ARG A 109 -5.22 20.50 26.89
N ALA A 110 -4.96 19.21 26.77
CA ALA A 110 -5.62 18.31 25.84
C ALA A 110 -6.04 17.03 26.56
N PHE A 111 -7.10 16.39 26.06
CA PHE A 111 -7.63 15.16 26.62
C PHE A 111 -7.04 13.97 25.86
N PHE A 112 -6.30 13.11 26.56
CA PHE A 112 -5.68 11.91 26.00
C PHE A 112 -6.04 10.72 26.89
N GLU A 113 -6.45 9.61 26.26
CA GLU A 113 -7.04 8.45 26.95
C GLU A 113 -8.25 8.90 27.80
N ASP A 114 -8.14 8.86 29.13
CA ASP A 114 -9.21 9.21 30.07
C ASP A 114 -8.91 10.45 30.95
N GLU A 115 -7.84 11.21 30.65
CA GLU A 115 -7.48 12.37 31.48
C GLU A 115 -7.00 13.62 30.72
N TRP A 116 -7.25 14.78 31.31
CA TRP A 116 -6.73 16.07 30.84
C TRP A 116 -5.25 16.21 31.21
N ARG A 117 -4.40 16.28 30.20
CA ARG A 117 -2.95 16.45 30.34
C ARG A 117 -2.51 17.79 29.78
N GLU A 118 -1.46 18.35 30.36
CA GLU A 118 -0.74 19.45 29.73
C GLU A 118 0.22 18.87 28.69
N VAL A 119 0.11 19.31 27.44
CA VAL A 119 0.86 18.79 26.31
C VAL A 119 1.62 19.90 25.60
N PRO A 120 2.87 19.64 25.16
CA PRO A 120 3.65 20.60 24.40
C PRO A 120 3.09 20.78 22.98
N ILE A 121 3.13 22.02 22.52
CA ILE A 121 2.83 22.41 21.15
C ILE A 121 4.15 22.76 20.46
N PHE A 122 4.34 22.21 19.26
CA PHE A 122 5.45 22.52 18.37
C PHE A 122 4.92 23.10 17.06
N LYS A 123 5.55 24.15 16.54
CA LYS A 123 5.27 24.67 15.20
C LYS A 123 6.24 24.01 14.22
N SER A 124 5.73 23.46 13.11
CA SER A 124 6.58 22.76 12.14
C SER A 124 7.71 23.63 11.60
N ASP A 125 7.50 24.94 11.51
CA ASP A 125 8.49 25.91 11.02
C ASP A 125 9.74 26.00 11.92
N ASN A 126 9.58 25.69 13.22
CA ASN A 126 10.65 25.73 14.21
C ASN A 126 11.35 24.38 14.40
N LEU A 127 10.79 23.31 13.82
CA LEU A 127 11.38 21.98 13.86
C LEU A 127 12.51 21.84 12.84
N LYS A 128 13.56 21.14 13.24
CA LYS A 128 14.75 20.86 12.44
C LYS A 128 14.85 19.36 12.18
N PRO A 129 15.42 18.96 11.03
CA PRO A 129 15.78 17.57 10.77
C PRO A 129 16.55 16.96 11.94
N GLY A 130 16.11 15.78 12.40
CA GLY A 130 16.69 15.06 13.52
C GLY A 130 16.00 15.31 14.87
N HIS A 131 15.08 16.28 14.97
CA HIS A 131 14.27 16.42 16.19
C HIS A 131 13.38 15.21 16.41
N GLU A 132 13.22 14.86 17.67
CA GLU A 132 12.45 13.71 18.12
C GLU A 132 11.43 14.17 19.17
N ILE A 133 10.15 13.88 18.95
CA ILE A 133 9.05 14.33 19.79
C ILE A 133 8.33 13.10 20.33
N GLU A 134 8.34 12.93 21.64
CA GLU A 134 7.57 11.89 22.32
C GLU A 134 6.15 12.37 22.58
N GLY A 135 5.16 11.51 22.32
CA GLY A 135 3.76 11.77 22.66
C GLY A 135 3.50 11.67 24.17
N PRO A 136 2.46 12.34 24.69
CA PRO A 136 1.45 13.09 23.95
C PRO A 136 1.93 14.51 23.59
N ALA A 137 1.80 14.90 22.32
CA ALA A 137 2.23 16.21 21.82
C ALA A 137 1.39 16.68 20.63
N ILE A 138 1.42 17.98 20.34
CA ILE A 138 0.71 18.56 19.19
C ILE A 138 1.72 19.29 18.30
N ILE A 139 1.73 18.98 17.00
CA ILE A 139 2.52 19.68 16.00
C ILE A 139 1.58 20.47 15.09
N ILE A 140 1.72 21.78 15.06
CA ILE A 140 0.94 22.68 14.20
C ILE A 140 1.72 22.93 12.93
N GLN A 141 1.11 22.58 11.79
CA GLN A 141 1.57 22.90 10.45
C GLN A 141 0.68 24.00 9.83
N PRO A 142 1.11 24.66 8.74
CA PRO A 142 0.32 25.70 8.10
C PRO A 142 -1.07 25.25 7.61
N ILE A 143 -1.22 23.98 7.24
CA ILE A 143 -2.44 23.42 6.64
C ILE A 143 -3.04 22.23 7.41
N SER A 144 -2.43 21.85 8.54
CA SER A 144 -2.78 20.65 9.30
C SER A 144 -2.30 20.74 10.73
N THR A 145 -2.92 19.95 11.60
CA THR A 145 -2.45 19.77 12.98
C THR A 145 -2.24 18.27 13.17
N VAL A 146 -1.02 17.89 13.55
CA VAL A 146 -0.64 16.50 13.80
C VAL A 146 -0.64 16.26 15.30
N ILE A 147 -1.44 15.30 15.75
CA ILE A 147 -1.48 14.86 17.14
C ILE A 147 -0.56 13.65 17.27
N ILE A 148 0.46 13.77 18.12
CA ILE A 148 1.32 12.65 18.48
C ILE A 148 0.69 11.98 19.69
N GLU A 149 0.07 10.84 19.44
CA GLU A 149 -0.64 10.06 20.44
C GLU A 149 0.28 9.49 21.52
N MET A 150 -0.35 8.99 22.59
CA MET A 150 0.34 8.18 23.57
C MET A 150 1.14 7.06 22.93
N TYR A 151 2.33 6.79 23.47
CA TYR A 151 3.21 5.72 23.00
C TYR A 151 3.66 5.84 21.53
N CYS A 152 3.47 7.02 20.94
CA CYS A 152 3.99 7.36 19.63
C CYS A 152 5.21 8.28 19.78
N LYS A 153 6.12 8.17 18.81
CA LYS A 153 7.29 9.02 18.68
C LYS A 153 7.33 9.58 17.27
N ALA A 154 7.39 10.89 17.16
CA ALA A 154 7.61 11.59 15.89
C ALA A 154 9.08 11.92 15.70
N PHE A 155 9.58 11.73 14.49
CA PHE A 155 10.92 12.08 14.06
C PHE A 155 10.86 12.96 12.82
N ILE A 156 11.63 14.06 12.82
CA ILE A 156 11.65 15.00 11.69
C ILE A 156 12.73 14.58 10.70
N THR A 157 12.33 14.21 9.49
CA THR A 157 13.24 13.75 8.44
C THR A 157 14.04 14.92 7.83
N ALA A 158 15.00 14.60 6.97
CA ALA A 158 15.80 15.60 6.26
C ALA A 158 14.94 16.56 5.40
N ASN A 159 13.89 16.02 4.77
CA ASN A 159 12.92 16.77 3.98
C ASN A 159 11.86 17.51 4.83
N LYS A 160 11.96 17.45 6.17
CA LYS A 160 10.95 17.93 7.14
C LYS A 160 9.62 17.17 7.09
N ASP A 161 9.61 15.95 6.57
CA ASP A 161 8.50 15.04 6.78
C ASP A 161 8.48 14.58 8.24
N ILE A 162 7.33 14.12 8.72
CA ILE A 162 7.14 13.64 10.09
C ILE A 162 6.97 12.13 10.04
N ASP A 163 8.01 11.41 10.44
CA ASP A 163 7.97 9.95 10.60
C ASP A 163 7.43 9.60 11.97
N ILE A 164 6.27 8.95 12.03
CA ILE A 164 5.62 8.57 13.29
C ILE A 164 5.82 7.08 13.52
N THR A 165 6.59 6.75 14.54
CA THR A 165 6.72 5.39 15.05
C THR A 165 5.64 5.16 16.11
N VAL A 166 4.72 4.24 15.81
CA VAL A 166 3.69 3.78 16.75
C VAL A 166 4.25 2.58 17.50
N GLY A 167 4.47 2.69 18.81
CA GLY A 167 5.14 1.60 19.52
C GLY A 167 5.49 1.87 20.97
N GLY A 168 4.50 1.77 21.83
CA GLY A 168 4.64 1.43 23.24
C GLY A 168 3.33 0.78 23.65
N LYS A 169 3.40 -0.33 24.38
CA LYS A 169 2.18 -1.00 24.82
C LYS A 169 1.36 0.03 25.59
N PRO A 170 0.05 0.21 25.32
CA PRO A 170 -0.80 0.74 26.37
C PRO A 170 -0.47 -0.08 27.61
N LYS A 171 -0.31 0.57 28.77
CA LYS A 171 -0.54 -0.13 30.04
C LYS A 171 -1.79 -0.93 29.74
N ALA A 172 -1.68 -2.26 29.72
CA ALA A 172 -2.86 -3.07 29.59
C ALA A 172 -3.78 -2.47 30.63
N VAL A 173 -4.88 -1.85 30.18
CA VAL A 173 -6.09 -1.96 30.96
C VAL A 173 -6.09 -3.45 31.23
N GLU A 174 -5.94 -3.81 32.49
CA GLU A 174 -6.28 -5.14 32.94
C GLU A 174 -7.76 -5.27 32.53
N ALA A 175 -7.98 -5.54 31.25
CA ALA A 175 -9.09 -6.31 30.79
C ALA A 175 -8.89 -7.56 31.63
N GLU A 176 -9.65 -7.61 32.71
CA GLU A 176 -10.09 -8.83 33.31
C GLU A 176 -10.15 -9.86 32.18
N ASN A 177 -9.55 -11.02 32.40
CA ASN A 177 -9.69 -12.16 31.50
C ASN A 177 -11.18 -12.57 31.43
N GLU A 178 -12.05 -11.73 30.88
CA GLU A 178 -13.23 -12.17 30.18
C GLU A 178 -12.69 -12.78 28.89
N GLU A 179 -12.35 -14.05 29.03
CA GLU A 179 -12.43 -15.05 27.98
C GLU A 179 -13.52 -14.59 26.99
N ILE A 180 -13.12 -14.08 25.82
CA ILE A 180 -14.06 -13.78 24.75
C ILE A 180 -14.70 -15.13 24.44
N LYS A 181 -15.89 -15.37 25.02
CA LYS A 181 -16.73 -16.52 24.70
C LYS A 181 -17.23 -16.26 23.29
N GLU A 182 -16.39 -16.59 22.33
CA GLU A 182 -16.79 -16.70 20.93
C GLU A 182 -17.93 -17.71 20.87
N ASP A 183 -19.15 -17.21 20.66
CA ASP A 183 -20.32 -18.05 20.51
C ASP A 183 -20.16 -18.83 19.19
N PRO A 184 -19.94 -20.16 19.23
CA PRO A 184 -19.73 -20.95 18.02
C PRO A 184 -20.94 -20.87 17.09
N VAL A 185 -22.13 -20.54 17.60
CA VAL A 185 -23.33 -20.29 16.79
C VAL A 185 -23.20 -18.99 16.01
N GLN A 186 -22.74 -17.89 16.63
CA GLN A 186 -22.51 -16.64 15.91
C GLN A 186 -21.41 -16.78 14.86
N LEU A 187 -20.29 -17.42 15.20
CA LEU A 187 -19.21 -17.69 14.24
C LEU A 187 -19.70 -18.54 13.05
N SER A 188 -20.51 -19.55 13.32
CA SER A 188 -21.10 -20.41 12.30
C SER A 188 -22.13 -19.66 11.44
N ILE A 189 -22.94 -18.77 12.02
CA ILE A 189 -23.86 -17.89 11.28
C ILE A 189 -23.09 -16.93 10.38
N PHE A 190 -22.02 -16.29 10.88
CA PHE A 190 -21.20 -15.38 10.08
C PHE A 190 -20.51 -16.10 8.92
N ALA A 191 -19.89 -17.26 9.19
CA ALA A 191 -19.25 -18.08 8.15
C ALA A 191 -20.25 -18.55 7.09
N HIS A 192 -21.43 -19.02 7.52
CA HIS A 192 -22.49 -19.48 6.60
C HIS A 192 -23.09 -18.32 5.79
N ARG A 193 -23.22 -17.12 6.37
CA ARG A 193 -23.72 -15.94 5.67
C ARG A 193 -22.70 -15.39 4.65
N PHE A 194 -21.41 -15.52 4.94
CA PHE A 194 -20.34 -15.19 3.99
C PHE A 194 -20.30 -16.18 2.80
N MET A 195 -20.40 -17.49 3.08
CA MET A 195 -20.51 -18.50 2.02
C MET A 195 -21.78 -18.30 1.17
N GLY A 196 -22.92 -17.96 1.79
CA GLY A 196 -24.17 -17.71 1.07
C GLY A 196 -24.11 -16.52 0.11
N ILE A 197 -23.34 -15.47 0.42
CA ILE A 197 -23.11 -14.34 -0.49
C ILE A 197 -22.22 -14.77 -1.67
N ALA A 198 -21.16 -15.54 -1.41
CA ALA A 198 -20.31 -16.09 -2.46
C ALA A 198 -21.08 -17.03 -3.40
N GLU A 199 -22.00 -17.84 -2.86
CA GLU A 199 -22.81 -18.78 -3.63
C GLU A 199 -23.94 -18.09 -4.43
N GLN A 200 -24.59 -17.06 -3.87
CA GLN A 200 -25.58 -16.25 -4.61
C GLN A 200 -24.96 -15.44 -5.77
N MET A 201 -23.73 -14.93 -5.59
CA MET A 201 -23.00 -14.29 -6.70
C MET A 201 -22.67 -15.31 -7.79
N GLY A 202 -22.28 -16.54 -7.43
CA GLY A 202 -22.02 -17.61 -8.39
C GLY A 202 -23.25 -18.06 -9.19
N ARG A 203 -24.44 -18.13 -8.58
CA ARG A 203 -25.69 -18.51 -9.28
C ARG A 203 -26.29 -17.41 -10.16
N THR A 204 -25.93 -16.15 -9.94
CA THR A 204 -26.45 -15.03 -10.73
C THR A 204 -25.66 -14.83 -12.03
N LEU A 205 -24.46 -15.43 -12.12
CA LEU A 205 -23.56 -15.39 -13.29
C LEU A 205 -23.70 -16.60 -14.22
N GLN A 206 -24.72 -17.46 -14.02
CA GLN A 206 -25.01 -18.62 -14.87
C GLN A 206 -26.13 -18.33 -15.86
#